data_AF-A0A2J6I6C4-F1
#
_entry.id   AF-A0A2J6I6C4-F1
#
_cell.length_a   1.000
_cell.length_b   1.000
_cell.length_c   1.000
_cell.angle_alpha   90.00
_cell.angle_beta   90.00
_cell.angle_gamma   90.00
#
_symmetry.space_group_name_H-M   'P 1'
#
loop_
_entity.id
_entity.type
_entity.pdbx_description
1 polymer ?
#
loop_
_entity_poly.entity_id
_entity_poly.type
_entity_poly.pdbx_seq_one_letter_code
_entity_poly.pdbx_strand_id
1 'polypeptide(L)'
;MKLKKISKYLVLLNFVLISNLQFAQSFDKSVLHIYNDYLNNPAFIYAEKTIQINAIGGTSLTKLNNNPNEFMINTLAYFNKISSGIIISYHKENTGAYVNNQGVILGYAYHQKIHQDLEISIGVSFDIFKYKFKPDNQLNISSNTVSDVNYKAGLGLKYKNLSVSYAIHNNNVNMLDTNFIWTKSRKLNNSVFVRYDVQIKDIWHFYPQLSYFDDNTPKLLPSLIVDYKNIVGLGFEYWNNINITAYVKFFKKIKIIMLIKHQNNVLIYDKTSGWNLLGQVQIDL
;
A
#
# COMPACT_ATOMS: atom_id res chain seq x y z
N MET A 1 25.30 30.66 -0.74
CA MET A 1 26.30 29.63 -0.36
C MET A 1 25.85 28.60 0.69
N LYS A 2 24.82 28.88 1.54
CA LYS A 2 24.37 27.95 2.61
C LYS A 2 23.62 26.69 2.14
N LEU A 3 22.86 26.75 1.03
CA LEU A 3 22.08 25.62 0.50
C LEU A 3 22.93 24.44 0.00
N LYS A 4 24.11 24.71 -0.60
CA LYS A 4 25.04 23.66 -1.06
C LYS A 4 25.66 22.86 0.09
N LYS A 5 25.76 23.45 1.29
CA LYS A 5 26.27 22.75 2.49
C LYS A 5 25.21 21.81 3.05
N ILE A 6 23.95 22.26 3.13
CA ILE A 6 22.82 21.46 3.62
C ILE A 6 22.58 20.22 2.73
N SER A 7 22.67 20.37 1.40
CA SER A 7 22.52 19.23 0.49
C SER A 7 23.62 18.18 0.67
N LYS A 8 24.86 18.60 0.95
CA LYS A 8 25.98 17.67 1.19
C LYS A 8 25.77 16.87 2.47
N TYR A 9 25.28 17.49 3.54
CA TYR A 9 24.98 16.80 4.80
C TYR A 9 23.78 15.86 4.68
N LEU A 10 22.75 16.22 3.91
CA LEU A 10 21.63 15.31 3.65
C LEU A 10 22.05 14.09 2.82
N VAL A 11 22.93 14.26 1.84
CA VAL A 11 23.51 13.13 1.07
C VAL A 11 24.36 12.26 1.99
N LEU A 12 25.19 12.85 2.84
CA LEU A 12 26.02 12.10 3.82
C LEU A 12 25.15 11.35 4.83
N LEU A 13 24.09 11.98 5.33
CA LEU A 13 23.12 11.34 6.24
C LEU A 13 22.43 10.17 5.56
N ASN A 14 21.96 10.33 4.32
CA ASN A 14 21.39 9.21 3.54
C ASN A 14 22.42 8.08 3.35
N PHE A 15 23.68 8.41 3.06
CA PHE A 15 24.74 7.42 2.87
C PHE A 15 25.03 6.65 4.17
N VAL A 16 25.03 7.32 5.31
CA VAL A 16 25.20 6.72 6.65
C VAL A 16 23.98 5.87 7.04
N LEU A 17 22.76 6.30 6.68
CA LEU A 17 21.54 5.52 6.91
C LEU A 17 21.51 4.26 6.04
N ILE A 18 21.96 4.35 4.78
CA ILE A 18 22.06 3.20 3.86
C ILE A 18 23.16 2.23 4.30
N SER A 19 24.30 2.72 4.82
CA SER A 19 25.41 1.87 5.25
C SER A 19 25.14 1.06 6.52
N ASN A 20 24.10 1.40 7.29
CA ASN A 20 23.68 0.67 8.50
C ASN A 20 22.47 -0.25 8.26
N LEU A 21 22.07 -0.48 7.00
CA LEU A 21 21.04 -1.46 6.69
C LEU A 21 21.58 -2.87 6.93
N GLN A 22 21.44 -3.38 8.16
CA GLN A 22 21.43 -4.82 8.38
C GLN A 22 20.18 -5.38 7.69
N PHE A 23 20.38 -6.23 6.68
CA PHE A 23 19.31 -6.95 5.99
C PHE A 23 18.78 -8.08 6.88
N ALA A 24 18.10 -7.75 7.97
CA ALA A 24 17.34 -8.75 8.70
C ALA A 24 15.97 -8.94 8.03
N GLN A 25 15.58 -10.20 7.93
CA GLN A 25 14.38 -10.65 7.26
C GLN A 25 13.16 -10.17 8.05
N SER A 26 12.51 -9.09 7.61
CA SER A 26 11.15 -8.81 8.09
C SER A 26 10.19 -9.73 7.34
N PHE A 27 9.93 -10.90 7.91
CA PHE A 27 8.64 -11.55 7.68
C PHE A 27 7.55 -10.64 8.24
N ASP A 28 6.60 -10.25 7.38
CA ASP A 28 5.16 -10.13 7.69
C ASP A 28 4.42 -8.85 7.30
N LYS A 29 5.03 -7.76 6.82
CA LYS A 29 4.24 -6.69 6.17
C LYS A 29 4.95 -6.08 4.97
N SER A 30 4.15 -5.78 3.97
CA SER A 30 4.51 -5.63 2.58
C SER A 30 4.91 -4.19 2.27
N VAL A 31 5.82 -3.94 1.31
CA VAL A 31 6.27 -2.56 0.95
C VAL A 31 5.08 -1.63 0.67
N LEU A 32 3.94 -2.22 0.27
CA LEU A 32 2.74 -1.54 -0.15
C LEU A 32 2.08 -0.74 0.97
N HIS A 33 2.10 -1.19 2.22
CA HIS A 33 1.37 -0.50 3.30
C HIS A 33 1.96 0.87 3.64
N ILE A 34 3.26 1.08 3.38
CA ILE A 34 3.94 2.36 3.61
C ILE A 34 3.48 3.39 2.59
N TYR A 35 3.35 2.99 1.33
CA TYR A 35 3.04 3.91 0.23
C TYR A 35 1.56 4.00 -0.13
N ASN A 36 0.72 3.21 0.54
CA ASN A 36 -0.71 3.16 0.28
C ASN A 36 -1.50 3.17 1.59
N ASP A 37 -1.80 4.37 2.09
CA ASP A 37 -2.51 4.57 3.36
C ASP A 37 -3.86 3.84 3.40
N TYR A 38 -4.49 3.64 2.25
CA TYR A 38 -5.74 2.90 2.15
C TYR A 38 -5.61 1.46 2.69
N LEU A 39 -4.47 0.80 2.46
CA LEU A 39 -4.26 -0.57 2.96
C LEU A 39 -4.28 -0.62 4.49
N ASN A 40 -3.86 0.48 5.14
CA ASN A 40 -3.93 0.66 6.58
C ASN A 40 -5.34 1.05 7.03
N ASN A 41 -6.01 1.95 6.31
CA ASN A 41 -7.35 2.40 6.66
C ASN A 41 -8.20 2.77 5.42
N PRO A 42 -9.36 2.11 5.20
CA PRO A 42 -10.22 2.42 4.08
C PRO A 42 -10.76 3.85 4.07
N ALA A 43 -10.80 4.55 5.20
CA ALA A 43 -11.24 5.95 5.28
C ALA A 43 -10.27 6.94 4.56
N PHE A 44 -9.09 6.49 4.12
CA PHE A 44 -8.07 7.29 3.44
C PHE A 44 -8.08 7.22 1.92
N ILE A 45 -9.17 6.77 1.30
CA ILE A 45 -9.38 6.87 -0.17
C ILE A 45 -9.42 8.35 -0.64
N TYR A 46 -9.23 9.35 0.24
CA TYR A 46 -9.14 10.77 -0.12
C TYR A 46 -7.78 11.26 -0.62
N ALA A 47 -6.69 10.51 -0.46
CA ALA A 47 -5.33 11.07 -0.36
C ALA A 47 -5.01 12.17 -1.40
N GLU A 48 -5.48 12.05 -2.65
CA GLU A 48 -5.24 13.05 -3.68
C GLU A 48 -6.48 13.65 -4.37
N LYS A 49 -7.72 13.32 -3.97
CA LYS A 49 -8.98 13.83 -4.61
C LYS A 49 -8.97 13.74 -6.14
N THR A 50 -8.25 12.77 -6.70
CA THR A 50 -8.06 12.54 -8.12
C THR A 50 -8.28 11.08 -8.44
N ILE A 51 -8.51 10.78 -9.73
CA ILE A 51 -8.39 9.40 -10.21
C ILE A 51 -6.91 9.05 -10.29
N GLN A 52 -6.52 7.92 -9.72
CA GLN A 52 -5.16 7.43 -9.71
C GLN A 52 -5.13 5.97 -10.07
N ILE A 53 -4.12 5.56 -10.84
CA ILE A 53 -3.77 4.17 -11.01
C ILE A 53 -2.34 4.00 -10.54
N ASN A 54 -2.13 3.16 -9.53
CA ASN A 54 -0.79 2.84 -9.04
C ASN A 54 -0.49 1.38 -9.32
N ALA A 55 0.69 1.12 -9.89
CA ALA A 55 1.28 -0.21 -9.94
C ALA A 55 2.52 -0.19 -9.02
N ILE A 56 2.54 -1.08 -8.04
CA ILE A 56 3.62 -1.19 -7.07
C ILE A 56 4.08 -2.64 -7.08
N GLY A 57 5.39 -2.83 -7.26
CA GLY A 57 6.03 -4.13 -7.21
C GLY A 57 7.18 -4.11 -6.22
N GLY A 58 7.36 -5.20 -5.48
CA GLY A 58 8.45 -5.39 -4.55
C GLY A 58 9.06 -6.78 -4.73
N THR A 59 10.38 -6.88 -4.62
CA THR A 59 11.09 -8.15 -4.54
C THR A 59 12.02 -8.14 -3.34
N SER A 60 12.10 -9.25 -2.61
CA SER A 60 13.13 -9.44 -1.60
C SER A 60 14.48 -9.69 -2.29
N LEU A 61 15.53 -9.00 -1.82
CA LEU A 61 16.91 -9.08 -2.37
C LEU A 61 17.68 -10.35 -1.96
N THR A 62 17.02 -11.33 -1.35
CA THR A 62 17.68 -12.59 -0.98
C THR A 62 18.03 -13.40 -2.23
N LYS A 63 19.12 -14.17 -2.25
CA LYS A 63 19.56 -14.95 -3.43
C LYS A 63 18.88 -16.33 -3.51
N LEU A 64 17.71 -16.51 -2.90
CA LEU A 64 17.06 -17.81 -2.80
C LEU A 64 16.08 -18.02 -3.97
N ASN A 65 15.97 -19.26 -4.45
CA ASN A 65 14.93 -19.61 -5.42
C ASN A 65 13.55 -19.43 -4.76
N ASN A 66 12.60 -18.79 -5.46
CA ASN A 66 11.27 -18.39 -4.95
C ASN A 66 11.28 -17.30 -3.86
N ASN A 67 12.10 -16.26 -4.01
CA ASN A 67 12.06 -15.11 -3.11
C ASN A 67 10.66 -14.50 -2.99
N PRO A 68 10.33 -13.96 -1.81
CA PRO A 68 9.12 -13.18 -1.64
C PRO A 68 9.06 -12.07 -2.68
N ASN A 69 7.97 -12.05 -3.44
CA ASN A 69 7.67 -10.99 -4.38
C ASN A 69 6.22 -10.59 -4.25
N GLU A 70 5.97 -9.34 -4.57
CA GLU A 70 4.66 -8.75 -4.41
C GLU A 70 4.40 -7.79 -5.56
N PHE A 71 3.15 -7.79 -5.99
CA PHE A 71 2.65 -6.93 -7.03
C PHE A 71 1.24 -6.49 -6.68
N MET A 72 1.00 -5.19 -6.79
CA MET A 72 -0.31 -4.61 -6.61
C MET A 72 -0.57 -3.59 -7.71
N ILE A 73 -1.74 -3.69 -8.32
CA ILE A 73 -2.32 -2.62 -9.13
C ILE A 73 -3.54 -2.13 -8.39
N ASN A 74 -3.63 -0.83 -8.14
CA ASN A 74 -4.82 -0.23 -7.60
C ASN A 74 -5.30 0.94 -8.46
N THR A 75 -6.61 1.14 -8.44
CA THR A 75 -7.29 2.26 -9.04
C THR A 75 -8.10 2.95 -7.95
N LEU A 76 -7.77 4.19 -7.64
CA LEU A 76 -8.51 5.04 -6.71
C LEU A 76 -9.27 6.10 -7.50
N ALA A 77 -10.52 6.37 -7.12
CA ALA A 77 -11.30 7.45 -7.72
C ALA A 77 -12.08 8.18 -6.64
N TYR A 78 -12.02 9.51 -6.65
CA TYR A 78 -12.81 10.38 -5.77
C TYR A 78 -13.88 11.13 -6.56
N PHE A 79 -15.12 11.06 -6.09
CA PHE A 79 -16.29 11.68 -6.70
C PHE A 79 -16.72 12.91 -5.91
N ASN A 80 -16.29 14.10 -6.36
CA ASN A 80 -16.57 15.38 -5.70
C ASN A 80 -18.07 15.62 -5.43
N LYS A 81 -18.97 15.16 -6.31
CA LYS A 81 -20.42 15.42 -6.19
C LYS A 81 -21.06 14.72 -5.00
N ILE A 82 -20.58 13.53 -4.66
CA ILE A 82 -21.12 12.71 -3.56
C ILE A 82 -20.16 12.63 -2.38
N SER A 83 -19.01 13.30 -2.48
CA SER A 83 -17.92 13.28 -1.50
C SER A 83 -17.52 11.87 -1.09
N SER A 84 -17.35 10.99 -2.08
CA SER A 84 -17.00 9.59 -1.85
C SER A 84 -15.81 9.15 -2.66
N GLY A 85 -15.04 8.21 -2.12
CA GLY A 85 -13.95 7.53 -2.78
C GLY A 85 -14.29 6.06 -3.02
N ILE A 86 -13.84 5.51 -4.15
CA ILE A 86 -13.80 4.07 -4.39
C ILE A 86 -12.38 3.63 -4.67
N ILE A 87 -12.07 2.39 -4.32
CA ILE A 87 -10.84 1.74 -4.74
C ILE A 87 -11.11 0.31 -5.18
N ILE A 88 -10.41 -0.07 -6.23
CA ILE A 88 -10.29 -1.46 -6.67
C ILE A 88 -8.80 -1.75 -6.72
N SER A 89 -8.36 -2.78 -6.02
CA SER A 89 -6.96 -3.20 -6.02
C SER A 89 -6.86 -4.68 -6.31
N TYR A 90 -6.04 -5.04 -7.28
CA TYR A 90 -5.58 -6.41 -7.46
C TYR A 90 -4.24 -6.57 -6.76
N HIS A 91 -4.10 -7.63 -5.99
CA HIS A 91 -2.89 -7.97 -5.25
C HIS A 91 -2.46 -9.39 -5.60
N LYS A 92 -1.16 -9.57 -5.72
CA LYS A 92 -0.52 -10.86 -5.89
C LYS A 92 0.78 -10.87 -5.10
N GLU A 93 0.93 -11.85 -4.25
CA GLU A 93 2.11 -12.04 -3.43
C GLU A 93 2.53 -13.50 -3.51
N ASN A 94 3.84 -13.73 -3.64
CA ASN A 94 4.43 -15.01 -3.29
C ASN A 94 5.16 -14.82 -1.98
N THR A 95 4.72 -15.48 -0.92
CA THR A 95 5.40 -15.48 0.37
C THR A 95 6.31 -16.71 0.41
N GLY A 96 7.54 -16.55 -0.10
CA GLY A 96 8.53 -17.62 -0.19
C GLY A 96 8.19 -18.71 -1.23
N ALA A 97 8.71 -19.91 -1.01
CA ALA A 97 8.59 -21.02 -1.96
C ALA A 97 7.21 -21.70 -2.01
N TYR A 98 6.36 -21.46 -1.01
CA TYR A 98 5.25 -22.38 -0.71
C TYR A 98 3.86 -21.76 -0.81
N VAL A 99 3.74 -20.43 -0.68
CA VAL A 99 2.44 -19.77 -0.65
C VAL A 99 2.37 -18.71 -1.75
N ASN A 100 1.39 -18.87 -2.64
CA ASN A 100 0.99 -17.84 -3.58
C ASN A 100 -0.37 -17.31 -3.15
N ASN A 101 -0.45 -16.03 -2.83
CA ASN A 101 -1.68 -15.32 -2.56
C ASN A 101 -2.01 -14.43 -3.76
N GLN A 102 -3.28 -14.41 -4.16
CA GLN A 102 -3.79 -13.38 -5.04
C GLN A 102 -5.19 -12.98 -4.61
N GLY A 103 -5.52 -11.71 -4.77
CA GLY A 103 -6.83 -11.23 -4.35
C GLY A 103 -7.23 -9.91 -4.96
N VAL A 104 -8.48 -9.58 -4.69
CA VAL A 104 -9.07 -8.30 -5.06
C VAL A 104 -9.54 -7.62 -3.78
N ILE A 105 -9.22 -6.35 -3.67
CA ILE A 105 -9.68 -5.47 -2.60
C ILE A 105 -10.63 -4.46 -3.23
N LEU A 106 -11.81 -4.35 -2.64
CA LEU A 106 -12.80 -3.32 -2.96
C LEU A 106 -12.98 -2.44 -1.74
N GLY A 107 -12.92 -1.12 -1.94
CA GLY A 107 -13.08 -0.17 -0.86
C GLY A 107 -14.00 0.96 -1.25
N TYR A 108 -14.71 1.48 -0.25
CA TYR A 108 -15.54 2.67 -0.35
C TYR A 108 -15.28 3.55 0.87
N ALA A 109 -15.19 4.85 0.66
CA ALA A 109 -15.16 5.82 1.74
C ALA A 109 -16.09 6.99 1.45
N TYR A 110 -16.75 7.48 2.48
CA TYR A 110 -17.51 8.71 2.48
C TYR A 110 -16.75 9.78 3.26
N HIS A 111 -16.77 11.01 2.74
CA HIS A 111 -16.01 12.14 3.24
C HIS A 111 -16.95 13.30 3.52
N GLN A 112 -16.90 13.82 4.73
CA GLN A 112 -17.66 14.99 5.14
C GLN A 112 -16.70 16.09 5.54
N LYS A 113 -16.71 17.18 4.77
CA LYS A 113 -16.08 18.43 5.22
C LYS A 113 -16.94 19.05 6.32
N ILE A 114 -16.33 19.24 7.47
CA ILE A 114 -16.94 19.95 8.61
C ILE A 114 -16.54 21.42 8.55
N HIS A 115 -15.29 21.69 8.17
CA HIS A 115 -14.75 23.03 7.96
C HIS A 115 -13.84 23.03 6.72
N GLN A 116 -13.38 24.21 6.29
CA GLN A 116 -12.40 24.35 5.20
C GLN A 116 -11.13 23.51 5.42
N ASP A 117 -10.71 23.38 6.67
CA ASP A 117 -9.50 22.69 7.09
C ASP A 117 -9.76 21.32 7.73
N LEU A 118 -11.02 20.98 8.02
CA LEU A 118 -11.41 19.78 8.79
C LEU A 118 -12.34 18.89 7.96
N GLU A 119 -11.89 17.66 7.74
CA GLU A 119 -12.64 16.61 7.05
C GLU A 119 -12.68 15.36 7.93
N ILE A 120 -13.85 14.74 8.03
CA ILE A 120 -14.05 13.44 8.66
C ILE A 120 -14.39 12.45 7.55
N SER A 121 -13.86 11.24 7.63
CA SER A 121 -14.17 10.18 6.69
C SER A 121 -14.52 8.88 7.39
N ILE A 122 -15.39 8.09 6.77
CA ILE A 122 -15.70 6.73 7.16
C ILE A 122 -15.50 5.85 5.94
N GLY A 123 -14.84 4.71 6.12
CA GLY A 123 -14.56 3.79 5.01
C GLY A 123 -14.76 2.34 5.41
N VAL A 124 -15.06 1.53 4.39
CA VAL A 124 -15.13 0.08 4.48
C VAL A 124 -14.35 -0.54 3.33
N SER A 125 -13.74 -1.69 3.57
CA SER A 125 -13.18 -2.54 2.51
C SER A 125 -13.53 -3.99 2.67
N PHE A 126 -13.54 -4.68 1.55
CA PHE A 126 -13.67 -6.12 1.44
C PHE A 126 -12.49 -6.65 0.62
N ASP A 127 -11.78 -7.62 1.17
CA ASP A 127 -10.58 -8.16 0.58
C ASP A 127 -10.84 -9.66 0.36
N ILE A 128 -10.91 -10.09 -0.91
CA ILE A 128 -11.14 -11.48 -1.30
C ILE A 128 -9.82 -12.05 -1.78
N PHE A 129 -9.27 -12.99 -1.03
CA PHE A 129 -7.98 -13.60 -1.30
C PHE A 129 -8.09 -15.08 -1.59
N LYS A 130 -7.21 -15.58 -2.45
CA LYS A 130 -7.04 -16.98 -2.79
C LYS A 130 -5.60 -17.36 -2.50
N TYR A 131 -5.42 -18.24 -1.54
CA TYR A 131 -4.14 -18.81 -1.14
C TYR A 131 -3.96 -20.15 -1.82
N LYS A 132 -2.91 -20.29 -2.62
CA LYS A 132 -2.48 -21.54 -3.22
C LYS A 132 -1.20 -22.00 -2.54
N PHE A 133 -1.29 -23.13 -1.86
CA PHE A 133 -0.15 -23.81 -1.24
C PHE A 133 0.48 -24.76 -2.25
N LYS A 134 1.79 -24.64 -2.45
CA LYS A 134 2.58 -25.60 -3.21
C LYS A 134 2.95 -26.76 -2.31
N PRO A 135 3.01 -27.99 -2.85
CA PRO A 135 3.37 -29.14 -2.05
C PRO A 135 4.81 -29.02 -1.55
N ASP A 136 5.01 -29.36 -0.28
CA ASP A 136 6.35 -29.49 0.32
C ASP A 136 6.41 -30.77 1.14
N ASN A 137 7.29 -31.67 0.71
CA ASN A 137 7.50 -32.97 1.36
C ASN A 137 8.23 -32.83 2.71
N GLN A 138 8.97 -31.75 2.95
CA GLN A 138 9.64 -31.50 4.24
C GLN A 138 8.67 -30.97 5.29
N LEU A 139 7.66 -30.21 4.86
CA LEU A 139 6.65 -29.60 5.74
C LEU A 139 5.32 -30.37 5.74
N ASN A 140 5.23 -31.51 5.05
CA ASN A 140 3.99 -32.28 4.85
C ASN A 140 2.82 -31.44 4.34
N ILE A 141 3.10 -30.44 3.50
CA ILE A 141 2.08 -29.56 2.92
C ILE A 141 1.56 -30.23 1.66
N SER A 142 0.28 -30.61 1.65
CA SER A 142 -0.42 -30.99 0.42
C SER A 142 -0.78 -29.73 -0.38
N SER A 143 -0.86 -29.84 -1.70
CA SER A 143 -1.33 -28.73 -2.51
C SER A 143 -2.80 -28.45 -2.17
N ASN A 144 -3.07 -27.28 -1.62
CA ASN A 144 -4.43 -26.85 -1.32
C ASN A 144 -4.66 -25.42 -1.81
N THR A 145 -5.92 -25.11 -2.06
CA THR A 145 -6.39 -23.78 -2.43
C THR A 145 -7.46 -23.36 -1.44
N VAL A 146 -7.21 -22.28 -0.72
CA VAL A 146 -8.14 -21.73 0.27
C VAL A 146 -8.54 -20.33 -0.16
N SER A 147 -9.83 -20.02 -0.05
CA SER A 147 -10.35 -18.67 -0.26
C SER A 147 -10.68 -18.03 1.08
N ASP A 148 -10.43 -16.74 1.18
CA ASP A 148 -10.67 -15.95 2.38
C ASP A 148 -11.36 -14.63 2.00
N VAL A 149 -12.19 -14.12 2.91
CA VAL A 149 -12.84 -12.83 2.82
C VAL A 149 -12.57 -12.06 4.11
N ASN A 150 -11.75 -11.03 3.98
CA ASN A 150 -11.44 -10.09 5.04
C ASN A 150 -12.25 -8.81 4.86
N TYR A 151 -12.52 -8.12 5.95
CA TYR A 151 -13.20 -6.83 5.90
C TYR A 151 -12.58 -5.85 6.88
N LYS A 152 -12.59 -4.58 6.48
CA LYS A 152 -12.08 -3.48 7.29
C LYS A 152 -13.13 -2.39 7.37
N ALA A 153 -13.22 -1.76 8.51
CA ALA A 153 -13.97 -0.53 8.69
C ALA A 153 -13.08 0.49 9.37
N GLY A 154 -13.14 1.74 8.96
CA GLY A 154 -12.27 2.77 9.52
C GLY A 154 -12.89 4.14 9.52
N LEU A 155 -12.36 4.96 10.42
CA LEU A 155 -12.66 6.37 10.58
C LEU A 155 -11.38 7.16 10.36
N GLY A 156 -11.47 8.24 9.60
CA GLY A 156 -10.38 9.17 9.33
C GLY A 156 -10.75 10.58 9.73
N LEU A 157 -9.74 11.34 10.14
CA LEU A 157 -9.82 12.77 10.39
C LEU A 157 -8.63 13.43 9.70
N LYS A 158 -8.90 14.47 8.92
CA LYS A 158 -7.88 15.32 8.30
C LYS A 158 -8.06 16.73 8.80
N TYR A 159 -7.05 17.28 9.46
CA TYR A 159 -6.97 18.68 9.85
C TYR A 159 -5.73 19.33 9.23
N LYS A 160 -5.94 20.19 8.23
CA LYS A 160 -4.85 20.78 7.42
C LYS A 160 -3.93 19.68 6.86
N ASN A 161 -2.71 19.61 7.39
CA ASN A 161 -1.67 18.67 6.98
C ASN A 161 -1.60 17.42 7.86
N LEU A 162 -2.37 17.35 8.94
CA LEU A 162 -2.42 16.20 9.83
C LEU A 162 -3.56 15.27 9.43
N SER A 163 -3.24 14.00 9.31
CA SER A 163 -4.17 12.90 9.09
C SER A 163 -4.08 11.94 10.26
N VAL A 164 -5.21 11.63 10.88
CA VAL A 164 -5.33 10.62 11.94
C VAL A 164 -6.41 9.64 11.55
N SER A 165 -6.23 8.36 11.82
CA SER A 165 -7.28 7.39 11.57
C SER A 165 -7.21 6.18 12.50
N TYR A 166 -8.35 5.53 12.60
CA TYR A 166 -8.57 4.31 13.34
C TYR A 166 -9.29 3.32 12.44
N ALA A 167 -8.84 2.07 12.41
CA ALA A 167 -9.52 1.00 11.67
C ALA A 167 -9.61 -0.27 12.51
N ILE A 168 -10.70 -1.01 12.27
CA ILE A 168 -10.94 -2.35 12.77
C ILE A 168 -10.85 -3.28 11.58
N HIS A 169 -10.09 -4.35 11.76
CA HIS A 169 -9.82 -5.37 10.74
C HIS A 169 -10.37 -6.68 11.25
N ASN A 170 -11.17 -7.36 10.44
CA ASN A 170 -11.39 -8.78 10.63
C ASN A 170 -10.54 -9.54 9.60
N ASN A 171 -9.58 -10.30 10.13
CA ASN A 171 -8.79 -11.24 9.37
C ASN A 171 -9.36 -12.65 9.62
N ASN A 172 -10.22 -13.12 8.71
CA ASN A 172 -10.95 -14.39 8.80
C ASN A 172 -10.20 -15.52 8.09
N VAL A 173 -8.94 -15.79 8.41
CA VAL A 173 -8.27 -16.95 7.78
C VAL A 173 -8.82 -18.27 8.36
N ASN A 174 -9.96 -18.73 7.85
CA ASN A 174 -10.55 -20.04 8.15
C ASN A 174 -9.81 -21.11 7.35
N MET A 175 -8.64 -21.53 7.85
CA MET A 175 -7.92 -22.69 7.30
C MET A 175 -8.52 -23.97 7.89
N LEU A 176 -9.67 -24.41 7.39
CA LEU A 176 -10.37 -25.60 7.90
C LEU A 176 -9.87 -26.93 7.30
N ASP A 177 -8.99 -26.91 6.30
CA ASP A 177 -8.75 -28.09 5.45
C ASP A 177 -7.27 -28.45 5.21
N THR A 178 -6.37 -27.99 6.07
CA THR A 178 -4.99 -28.44 6.07
C THR A 178 -4.61 -28.88 7.47
N ASN A 179 -3.93 -30.04 7.61
CA ASN A 179 -3.31 -30.51 8.87
C ASN A 179 -2.28 -29.51 9.47
N PHE A 180 -2.13 -28.34 8.86
CA PHE A 180 -1.45 -27.16 9.38
C PHE A 180 -2.46 -26.37 10.25
N ILE A 181 -2.46 -26.62 11.56
CA ILE A 181 -3.28 -25.89 12.52
C ILE A 181 -2.70 -24.48 12.72
N TRP A 182 -3.03 -23.56 11.81
CA TRP A 182 -3.12 -22.14 12.12
C TRP A 182 -4.60 -21.78 12.15
N THR A 183 -5.33 -22.33 13.11
CA THR A 183 -6.65 -21.82 13.47
C THR A 183 -6.44 -20.48 14.17
N LYS A 184 -6.21 -19.42 13.40
CA LYS A 184 -6.26 -18.07 13.95
C LYS A 184 -7.74 -17.79 14.19
N SER A 185 -8.17 -17.93 15.45
CA SER A 185 -9.49 -17.52 15.89
C SER A 185 -9.81 -16.13 15.32
N ARG A 186 -11.04 -15.92 14.84
CA ARG A 186 -11.52 -14.60 14.38
C ARG A 186 -11.10 -13.54 15.40
N LYS A 187 -10.06 -12.77 15.07
CA LYS A 187 -9.55 -11.72 15.93
C LYS A 187 -9.82 -10.41 15.24
N LEU A 188 -10.62 -9.58 15.89
CA LEU A 188 -10.73 -8.18 15.53
C LEU A 188 -9.41 -7.53 15.92
N ASN A 189 -8.65 -7.11 14.93
CA ASN A 189 -7.43 -6.36 15.14
C ASN A 189 -7.75 -4.88 14.94
N ASN A 190 -7.10 -4.03 15.72
CA ASN A 190 -7.27 -2.59 15.63
C ASN A 190 -6.00 -1.96 15.08
N SER A 191 -6.13 -0.87 14.34
CA SER A 191 -4.98 -0.08 13.92
C SER A 191 -5.24 1.40 14.06
N VAL A 192 -4.22 2.13 14.49
CA VAL A 192 -4.21 3.60 14.47
C VAL A 192 -3.13 4.04 13.50
N PHE A 193 -3.42 5.04 12.67
CA PHE A 193 -2.45 5.64 11.78
C PHE A 193 -2.46 7.15 11.93
N VAL A 194 -1.27 7.73 12.01
CA VAL A 194 -1.06 9.18 12.05
C VAL A 194 -0.05 9.54 10.98
N ARG A 195 -0.32 10.58 10.19
CA ARG A 195 0.62 11.14 9.22
C ARG A 195 0.55 12.66 9.22
N TYR A 196 1.70 13.28 9.06
CA TYR A 196 1.79 14.73 8.86
C TYR A 196 2.44 15.04 7.52
N ASP A 197 1.81 15.90 6.71
CA ASP A 197 2.29 16.30 5.39
C ASP A 197 3.12 17.59 5.50
N VAL A 198 4.41 17.50 5.17
CA VAL A 198 5.32 18.64 5.17
C VAL A 198 5.84 18.87 3.76
N GLN A 199 5.33 19.94 3.15
CA GLN A 199 5.78 20.39 1.84
C GLN A 199 6.84 21.50 1.99
N ILE A 200 8.06 21.26 1.52
CA ILE A 200 9.14 22.25 1.43
C ILE A 200 9.28 22.68 -0.03
N LYS A 201 8.63 23.80 -0.37
CA LYS A 201 8.43 24.26 -1.76
C LYS A 201 7.68 23.21 -2.59
N ASP A 202 7.57 23.41 -3.89
CA ASP A 202 6.96 22.42 -4.81
C ASP A 202 7.92 21.28 -5.22
N ILE A 203 8.92 20.99 -4.37
CA ILE A 203 10.04 20.10 -4.72
C ILE A 203 10.14 18.93 -3.75
N TRP A 204 10.06 19.18 -2.45
CA TRP A 204 10.27 18.15 -1.44
C TRP A 204 9.03 17.98 -0.61
N HIS A 205 8.53 16.75 -0.54
CA HIS A 205 7.40 16.40 0.30
C HIS A 205 7.89 15.37 1.31
N PHE A 206 7.57 15.58 2.58
CA PHE A 206 7.92 14.68 3.67
C PHE A 206 6.65 14.23 4.36
N TYR A 207 6.56 12.92 4.58
CA TYR A 207 5.43 12.28 5.23
C TYR A 207 5.94 11.47 6.44
N PRO A 208 6.32 12.14 7.55
CA PRO A 208 6.46 11.45 8.81
C PRO A 208 5.11 10.83 9.19
N GLN A 209 5.14 9.55 9.52
CA GLN A 209 3.95 8.79 9.86
C GLN A 209 4.25 7.78 10.96
N LEU A 210 3.19 7.37 11.65
CA LEU A 210 3.23 6.46 12.78
C LEU A 210 2.03 5.53 12.68
N SER A 211 2.30 4.24 12.61
CA SER A 211 1.27 3.22 12.59
C SER A 211 1.34 2.38 13.86
N TYR A 212 0.20 2.14 14.48
CA TYR A 212 0.04 1.20 15.57
C TYR A 212 -0.89 0.08 15.12
N PHE A 213 -0.49 -1.17 15.38
CA PHE A 213 -1.31 -2.34 15.09
C PHE A 213 -1.42 -3.21 16.34
N ASP A 214 -2.67 -3.45 16.75
CA ASP A 214 -3.03 -4.39 17.80
C ASP A 214 -3.22 -5.79 17.18
N ASP A 215 -2.12 -6.35 16.69
CA ASP A 215 -2.04 -7.76 16.29
C ASP A 215 -1.67 -8.61 17.53
N ASN A 216 -1.29 -9.89 17.37
CA ASN A 216 -0.88 -10.74 18.52
C ASN A 216 0.28 -10.16 19.35
N THR A 217 1.04 -9.25 18.76
CA THR A 217 2.02 -8.41 19.45
C THR A 217 1.75 -6.96 19.02
N PRO A 218 1.47 -6.03 19.95
CA PRO A 218 1.35 -4.62 19.61
C PRO A 218 2.64 -4.12 18.94
N LYS A 219 2.49 -3.47 17.79
CA LYS A 219 3.62 -2.94 17.02
C LYS A 219 3.42 -1.45 16.78
N LEU A 220 4.46 -0.67 17.09
CA LEU A 220 4.55 0.74 16.73
C LEU A 220 5.57 0.89 15.62
N LEU A 221 5.15 1.44 14.49
CA LEU A 221 5.94 1.53 13.26
C LEU A 221 6.07 2.99 12.84
N PRO A 222 7.09 3.71 13.33
CA PRO A 222 7.41 5.02 12.80
C PRO A 222 8.01 4.86 11.41
N SER A 223 7.54 5.68 10.48
CA SER A 223 8.08 5.74 9.12
C SER A 223 8.18 7.17 8.59
N LEU A 224 9.04 7.36 7.60
CA LEU A 224 9.24 8.60 6.89
C LEU A 224 9.26 8.32 5.39
N ILE A 225 8.39 9.00 4.65
CA ILE A 225 8.44 9.02 3.19
C ILE A 225 8.94 10.39 2.74
N VAL A 226 9.85 10.41 1.78
CA VAL A 226 10.41 11.62 1.18
C VAL A 226 10.24 11.54 -0.32
N ASP A 227 9.40 12.41 -0.87
CA ASP A 227 9.20 12.51 -2.31
C ASP A 227 9.93 13.72 -2.87
N TYR A 228 10.70 13.48 -3.92
CA TYR A 228 11.37 14.50 -4.72
C TYR A 228 10.60 14.70 -6.03
N LYS A 229 10.03 15.90 -6.18
CA LYS A 229 9.29 16.39 -7.35
C LYS A 229 8.16 15.45 -7.80
N ASN A 230 7.64 14.61 -6.92
CA ASN A 230 6.70 13.54 -7.26
C ASN A 230 7.22 12.61 -8.38
N ILE A 231 8.54 12.39 -8.43
CA ILE A 231 9.21 11.50 -9.41
C ILE A 231 9.87 10.34 -8.68
N VAL A 232 10.50 10.60 -7.53
CA VAL A 232 11.18 9.57 -6.73
C VAL A 232 10.77 9.73 -5.28
N GLY A 233 10.40 8.63 -4.64
CA GLY A 233 10.09 8.52 -3.22
C GLY A 233 11.09 7.63 -2.51
N LEU A 234 11.50 8.02 -1.31
CA LEU A 234 12.27 7.20 -0.39
C LEU A 234 11.45 6.98 0.88
N GLY A 235 11.22 5.73 1.23
CA GLY A 235 10.50 5.34 2.44
C GLY A 235 11.45 4.70 3.43
N PHE A 236 11.29 5.01 4.71
CA PHE A 236 11.99 4.36 5.80
C PHE A 236 10.97 3.92 6.83
N GLU A 237 11.02 2.68 7.30
CA GLU A 237 10.16 2.19 8.38
C GLU A 237 11.00 1.46 9.42
N TYR A 238 10.73 1.72 10.70
CA TYR A 238 11.44 1.12 11.81
C TYR A 238 10.58 0.04 12.47
N TRP A 239 11.17 -1.14 12.65
CA TRP A 239 10.52 -2.30 13.28
C TRP A 239 11.22 -2.66 14.58
N ASN A 240 10.51 -2.48 15.70
CA ASN A 240 10.79 -2.98 17.05
C ASN A 240 12.25 -3.42 17.30
N ASN A 241 13.15 -2.44 17.44
CA ASN A 241 14.52 -2.57 17.97
C ASN A 241 15.55 -3.34 17.13
N ILE A 242 15.23 -3.84 15.93
CA ILE A 242 16.17 -4.68 15.18
C ILE A 242 16.34 -4.24 13.73
N ASN A 243 15.32 -3.69 13.08
CA ASN A 243 15.35 -3.47 11.61
C ASN A 243 14.92 -2.07 11.20
N ILE A 244 15.71 -1.46 10.31
CA ILE A 244 15.29 -0.33 9.47
C ILE A 244 15.09 -0.91 8.07
N THR A 245 13.89 -0.74 7.53
CA THR A 245 13.62 -1.08 6.14
C THR A 245 13.58 0.19 5.30
N ALA A 246 14.37 0.21 4.22
CA ALA A 246 14.40 1.30 3.27
C ALA A 246 13.76 0.88 1.95
N TYR A 247 13.01 1.79 1.34
CA TYR A 247 12.23 1.54 0.14
C TYR A 247 12.45 2.67 -0.87
N VAL A 248 12.48 2.33 -2.16
CA VAL A 248 12.53 3.31 -3.24
C VAL A 248 11.29 3.15 -4.10
N LYS A 249 10.57 4.25 -4.32
CA LYS A 249 9.40 4.33 -5.20
C LYS A 249 9.72 5.24 -6.37
N PHE A 250 9.43 4.79 -7.58
CA PHE A 250 9.47 5.66 -8.76
C PHE A 250 8.04 6.03 -9.13
N PHE A 251 7.75 7.33 -9.11
CA PHE A 251 6.48 7.87 -9.52
C PHE A 251 6.57 8.21 -11.01
N LYS A 252 5.81 7.47 -11.82
CA LYS A 252 5.48 7.92 -13.18
C LYS A 252 4.03 8.37 -13.15
N LYS A 253 3.81 9.69 -13.12
CA LYS A 253 2.46 10.26 -13.20
C LYS A 253 1.94 10.05 -14.63
N ILE A 254 1.27 8.93 -14.86
CA ILE A 254 0.49 8.74 -16.09
C ILE A 254 -0.82 9.48 -15.88
N LYS A 255 -0.97 10.66 -16.48
CA LYS A 255 -2.29 11.29 -16.59
C LYS A 255 -3.07 10.52 -17.65
N ILE A 256 -3.82 9.50 -17.22
CA ILE A 256 -4.80 8.84 -18.09
C ILE A 256 -5.91 9.85 -18.32
N ILE A 257 -5.93 10.43 -19.52
CA ILE A 257 -6.89 11.49 -19.86
C ILE A 257 -8.04 10.93 -20.70
N MET A 258 -7.95 9.69 -21.17
CA MET A 258 -9.04 9.06 -21.92
C MET A 258 -8.89 7.53 -21.95
N LEU A 259 -9.97 6.83 -21.56
CA LEU A 259 -10.18 5.42 -21.85
C LEU A 259 -11.25 5.35 -22.95
N ILE A 260 -10.87 4.94 -24.16
CA ILE A 260 -11.83 4.74 -25.25
C ILE A 260 -12.12 3.23 -25.33
N LYS A 261 -13.39 2.85 -25.17
CA LYS A 261 -13.84 1.52 -25.55
C LYS A 261 -14.06 1.50 -27.07
N HIS A 262 -13.28 0.70 -27.78
CA HIS A 262 -13.46 0.45 -29.21
C HIS A 262 -13.57 -1.06 -29.43
N GLN A 263 -14.77 -1.54 -29.75
CA GLN A 263 -15.10 -2.98 -29.81
C GLN A 263 -14.78 -3.70 -28.48
N ASN A 264 -13.98 -4.77 -28.53
CA ASN A 264 -13.51 -5.55 -27.38
C ASN A 264 -12.24 -4.95 -26.76
N ASN A 265 -11.81 -3.75 -27.14
CA ASN A 265 -10.57 -3.17 -26.65
C ASN A 265 -10.83 -1.92 -25.81
N VAL A 266 -10.08 -1.79 -24.72
CA VAL A 266 -9.90 -0.53 -23.99
C VAL A 266 -8.55 0.05 -24.37
N LEU A 267 -8.58 1.20 -25.03
CA LEU A 267 -7.40 1.95 -25.45
C LEU A 267 -7.05 2.99 -24.39
N ILE A 268 -5.80 2.96 -23.92
CA ILE A 268 -5.28 3.86 -22.89
C ILE A 268 -4.41 4.91 -23.58
N TYR A 269 -4.78 6.19 -23.46
CA TYR A 269 -4.01 7.28 -24.06
C TYR A 269 -3.35 8.19 -23.02
N ASP A 270 -2.12 8.61 -23.30
CA ASP A 270 -1.44 9.74 -22.66
C ASP A 270 -1.79 11.04 -23.39
N LYS A 271 -1.79 12.17 -22.69
CA LYS A 271 -1.87 13.50 -23.29
C LYS A 271 -0.67 14.39 -22.91
N THR A 272 0.24 13.92 -22.06
CA THR A 272 1.33 14.75 -21.51
C THR A 272 2.27 15.31 -22.59
N SER A 273 2.35 14.69 -23.76
CA SER A 273 3.12 15.18 -24.92
C SER A 273 2.42 14.96 -26.28
N GLY A 274 1.08 14.91 -26.29
CA GLY A 274 0.26 14.48 -27.45
C GLY A 274 -0.52 13.20 -27.14
N TRP A 275 -1.50 12.85 -27.98
CA TRP A 275 -2.34 11.65 -27.80
C TRP A 275 -1.59 10.39 -28.20
N ASN A 276 -0.76 9.87 -27.29
CA ASN A 276 0.01 8.66 -27.51
C ASN A 276 -0.73 7.45 -26.93
N LEU A 277 -0.93 6.40 -27.72
CA LEU A 277 -1.47 5.14 -27.22
C LEU A 277 -0.43 4.48 -26.29
N LEU A 278 -0.78 4.33 -25.02
CA LEU A 278 0.08 3.71 -24.01
C LEU A 278 -0.11 2.20 -23.92
N GLY A 279 -1.27 1.71 -24.31
CA GLY A 279 -1.60 0.30 -24.24
C GLY A 279 -3.02 0.00 -24.70
N GLN A 280 -3.23 -1.25 -25.06
CA GLN A 280 -4.50 -1.81 -25.49
C GLN A 280 -4.79 -3.01 -24.59
N VAL A 281 -5.94 -3.00 -23.92
CA VAL A 281 -6.43 -4.13 -23.13
C VAL A 281 -7.59 -4.75 -23.90
N GLN A 282 -7.40 -5.98 -24.38
CA GLN A 282 -8.48 -6.77 -24.95
C GLN A 282 -9.33 -7.35 -23.82
N ILE A 283 -10.62 -7.06 -23.85
CA ILE A 283 -11.65 -7.61 -22.99
C ILE A 283 -12.33 -8.71 -23.80
N ASP A 284 -11.95 -9.95 -23.53
CA ASP A 284 -12.71 -11.10 -24.00
C ASP A 284 -13.94 -11.24 -23.09
N LEU A 285 -15.13 -11.03 -23.66
CA LEU A 285 -16.43 -11.28 -23.03
C LEU A 285 -16.87 -12.72 -23.26
#